data_AF-A0A8J6P7G5-F1
#
_entry.id   AF-A0A8J6P7G5-F1
#
_cell.length_a   1.000
_cell.length_b   1.000
_cell.length_c   1.000
_cell.angle_alpha   90.00
_cell.angle_beta   90.00
_cell.angle_gamma   90.00
#
_symmetry.space_group_name_H-M   'P 1'
#
loop_
_entity.id
_entity.type
_entity.pdbx_description
1 polymer ?
#
loop_
_entity_poly.entity_id
_entity_poly.type
_entity_poly.pdbx_seq_one_letter_code
_entity_poly.pdbx_strand_id
1 'polypeptide(L)'
;MKKRCSPWVLLLVLFASQAGFAGKNSIDDPYIQSELQTILSGLSDNLNRFEHLQQKLQSSVKDNESYNEHKNIWLSTILAISAISSICEYENDLLVLFMDLRKSRRAHYFDVRIKSLDNSIQEITVMADQIRINHQLMPP
;
A
#
# COMPACT_ATOMS: atom_id res chain seq x y z
N MET A 1 -26.14 20.97 1.01
CA MET A 1 -25.79 19.54 0.94
C MET A 1 -24.52 19.31 1.74
N LYS A 2 -24.59 18.57 2.86
CA LYS A 2 -23.44 18.29 3.74
C LYS A 2 -22.52 17.27 3.06
N LYS A 3 -21.30 17.70 2.68
CA LYS A 3 -20.25 16.81 2.17
C LYS A 3 -19.81 15.89 3.31
N ARG A 4 -20.15 14.61 3.23
CA ARG A 4 -19.60 13.58 4.13
C ARG A 4 -18.21 13.25 3.63
N CYS A 5 -17.18 13.67 4.36
CA CYS A 5 -15.83 13.13 4.16
C CYS A 5 -15.87 11.63 4.38
N SER A 6 -15.48 10.87 3.37
CA SER A 6 -15.38 9.41 3.44
C SER A 6 -14.33 9.03 4.50
N PRO A 7 -14.64 8.10 5.43
CA PRO A 7 -13.74 7.71 6.52
C PRO A 7 -12.41 7.12 6.03
N TRP A 8 -12.33 6.73 4.76
CA TRP A 8 -11.13 6.18 4.13
C TRP A 8 -10.03 7.22 3.87
N VAL A 9 -10.39 8.50 3.69
CA VAL A 9 -9.43 9.58 3.40
C VAL A 9 -8.72 10.06 4.68
N LEU A 10 -9.34 9.87 5.85
CA LEU A 10 -8.76 10.25 7.15
C LEU A 10 -7.70 9.27 7.65
N LEU A 11 -7.74 8.01 7.23
CA LEU A 11 -6.79 6.98 7.64
C LEU A 11 -5.41 7.13 6.97
N LEU A 12 -5.35 7.68 5.75
CA LEU A 12 -4.09 7.91 5.02
C LEU A 12 -3.33 9.15 5.50
N VAL A 13 -4.01 10.16 6.06
CA VAL A 13 -3.37 11.40 6.54
C VAL A 13 -2.72 11.22 7.92
N LEU A 14 -3.18 10.27 8.73
CA LEU A 14 -2.64 10.02 10.07
C LEU A 14 -1.27 9.32 10.07
N PHE A 15 -0.88 8.64 8.99
CA PHE A 15 0.43 8.00 8.88
C PHE A 15 1.56 8.97 8.45
N ALA A 16 1.22 10.06 7.76
CA ALA A 16 2.21 11.02 7.26
C ALA A 16 2.74 11.99 8.35
N SER A 17 2.04 12.12 9.49
CA SER A 17 2.35 13.16 10.50
C SER A 17 3.38 12.76 11.56
N GLN A 18 4.00 11.56 11.50
CA GLN A 18 4.95 11.12 12.53
C GLN A 18 6.43 11.07 12.09
N ALA A 19 6.75 11.41 10.83
CA ALA A 19 8.14 11.37 10.32
C ALA A 19 8.99 12.61 10.70
N GLY A 20 8.79 13.14 11.91
CA GLY A 20 9.32 14.45 12.32
C GLY A 20 10.02 14.48 13.67
N PHE A 21 10.82 13.46 14.03
CA PHE A 21 11.78 13.59 15.14
C PHE A 21 13.06 12.81 14.88
N ALA A 22 14.05 13.51 14.30
CA ALA A 22 15.45 13.12 14.37
C ALA A 22 15.97 13.45 15.78
N GLY A 23 15.94 12.44 16.67
CA GLY A 23 16.53 12.51 18.01
C GLY A 23 17.42 11.29 18.23
N LYS A 24 18.71 11.53 18.53
CA LYS A 24 19.68 10.52 18.97
C LYS A 24 19.20 9.86 20.28
N ASN A 25 18.32 8.89 20.20
CA ASN A 25 18.00 8.00 21.30
C ASN A 25 18.41 6.60 20.90
N SER A 26 19.01 5.86 21.84
CA SER A 26 19.25 4.44 21.63
C SER A 26 17.92 3.83 21.22
N ILE A 27 17.86 3.40 19.97
CA ILE A 27 16.70 2.72 19.44
C ILE A 27 16.46 1.49 20.30
N ASP A 28 15.43 1.54 21.13
CA ASP A 28 15.00 0.43 21.96
C ASP A 28 14.42 -0.63 21.03
N ASP A 29 15.29 -1.61 20.75
CA ASP A 29 15.05 -2.75 19.86
C ASP A 29 13.68 -3.43 20.06
N PRO A 30 13.17 -3.60 21.31
CA PRO A 30 11.85 -4.19 21.53
C PRO A 30 10.69 -3.32 21.02
N TYR A 31 10.81 -1.99 21.16
CA TYR A 31 9.79 -1.05 20.70
C TYR A 31 9.74 -1.04 19.17
N ILE A 32 10.90 -0.98 18.49
CA ILE A 32 10.96 -1.06 17.03
C ILE A 32 10.42 -2.39 16.52
N GLN A 33 10.74 -3.49 17.19
CA GLN A 33 10.22 -4.79 16.79
C GLN A 33 8.69 -4.84 16.89
N SER A 34 8.10 -4.28 17.95
CA SER A 34 6.65 -4.20 18.12
C SER A 34 5.99 -3.33 17.04
N GLU A 35 6.56 -2.17 16.72
CA GLU A 35 6.07 -1.29 15.66
C GLU A 35 6.16 -1.97 14.28
N LEU A 36 7.28 -2.64 13.97
CA LEU A 36 7.46 -3.38 12.72
C LEU A 36 6.46 -4.53 12.59
N GLN A 37 6.18 -5.27 13.68
CA GLN A 37 5.16 -6.31 13.68
C GLN A 37 3.75 -5.75 13.40
N THR A 38 3.43 -4.58 13.96
CA THR A 38 2.16 -3.89 13.70
C THR A 38 2.04 -3.51 12.22
N ILE A 39 3.11 -2.98 11.64
CA ILE A 39 3.17 -2.62 10.22
C ILE A 39 3.01 -3.86 9.33
N LEU A 40 3.73 -4.95 9.63
CA LEU A 40 3.63 -6.23 8.90
C LEU A 40 2.22 -6.81 8.94
N SER A 41 1.55 -6.74 10.10
CA SER A 41 0.17 -7.19 10.22
C SER A 41 -0.77 -6.35 9.34
N GLY A 42 -0.59 -5.02 9.34
CA GLY A 42 -1.38 -4.11 8.50
C GLY A 42 -1.15 -4.33 7.01
N LEU A 43 0.10 -4.59 6.59
CA LEU A 43 0.44 -4.93 5.21
C LEU A 43 -0.21 -6.26 4.80
N SER A 44 -0.10 -7.29 5.65
CA SER A 44 -0.72 -8.59 5.40
C SER A 44 -2.24 -8.49 5.24
N ASP A 45 -2.90 -7.70 6.08
CA ASP A 45 -4.34 -7.45 5.96
C ASP A 45 -4.70 -6.73 4.65
N ASN A 46 -3.87 -5.79 4.20
CA ASN A 46 -4.07 -5.10 2.93
C ASN A 46 -3.89 -6.04 1.73
N LEU A 47 -2.89 -6.93 1.77
CA LEU A 47 -2.69 -7.95 0.74
C LEU A 47 -3.91 -8.87 0.60
N ASN A 48 -4.44 -9.38 1.71
CA ASN A 48 -5.66 -10.19 1.71
C ASN A 48 -6.85 -9.44 1.08
N ARG A 49 -6.96 -8.12 1.31
CA ARG A 49 -8.01 -7.29 0.70
C ARG A 49 -7.79 -7.11 -0.79
N PHE A 50 -6.55 -6.90 -1.24
CA PHE A 50 -6.24 -6.78 -2.66
C PHE A 50 -6.50 -8.08 -3.41
N GLU A 51 -6.11 -9.22 -2.84
CA GLU A 51 -6.41 -10.54 -3.40
C GLU A 51 -7.93 -10.74 -3.57
N HIS A 52 -8.72 -10.42 -2.53
CA HIS A 52 -10.18 -10.50 -2.61
C HIS A 52 -10.78 -9.58 -3.69
N LEU A 53 -10.25 -8.36 -3.80
CA LEU A 53 -10.67 -7.42 -4.85
C LEU A 53 -10.32 -7.96 -6.25
N GLN A 54 -9.13 -8.51 -6.43
CA GLN A 54 -8.72 -9.15 -7.69
C GLN A 54 -9.64 -10.31 -8.05
N GLN A 55 -9.98 -11.19 -7.11
CA GLN A 55 -10.89 -12.32 -7.35
C GLN A 55 -12.29 -11.85 -7.77
N LYS A 56 -12.86 -10.87 -7.06
CA LYS A 56 -14.14 -10.27 -7.43
C LYS A 56 -14.10 -9.65 -8.82
N LEU A 57 -13.02 -8.95 -9.13
CA LEU A 57 -12.85 -8.33 -10.43
C LEU A 57 -12.74 -9.40 -11.52
N GLN A 58 -11.87 -10.41 -11.38
CA GLN A 58 -11.76 -11.51 -12.36
C GLN A 58 -13.08 -12.26 -12.62
N SER A 59 -14.00 -12.30 -11.66
CA SER A 59 -15.34 -12.87 -11.88
C SER A 59 -16.24 -11.99 -12.76
N SER A 60 -16.03 -10.66 -12.75
CA SER A 60 -16.83 -9.68 -13.48
C SER A 60 -16.48 -9.49 -14.97
N VAL A 61 -15.34 -10.01 -15.44
CA VAL A 61 -14.87 -9.83 -16.84
C VAL A 61 -15.59 -10.72 -17.85
N LYS A 62 -16.23 -11.79 -17.39
CA LYS A 62 -16.63 -12.91 -18.26
C LYS A 62 -17.75 -12.58 -19.25
N ASP A 63 -18.34 -11.38 -19.20
CA ASP A 63 -19.58 -11.06 -19.91
C ASP A 63 -19.48 -10.01 -21.03
N ASN A 64 -18.30 -9.64 -21.56
CA ASN A 64 -18.27 -8.73 -22.73
C ASN A 64 -17.08 -8.91 -23.69
N GLU A 65 -17.35 -9.57 -24.83
CA GLU A 65 -16.40 -9.78 -25.93
C GLU A 65 -16.17 -8.53 -26.80
N SER A 66 -16.91 -7.44 -26.58
CA SER A 66 -16.73 -6.17 -27.29
C SER A 66 -15.64 -5.29 -26.66
N TYR A 67 -14.71 -4.78 -27.47
CA TYR A 67 -13.75 -3.75 -27.06
C TYR A 67 -14.51 -2.43 -26.84
N ASN A 68 -14.75 -2.06 -25.57
CA ASN A 68 -15.33 -0.78 -25.19
C ASN A 68 -14.43 -0.06 -24.17
N GLU A 69 -14.53 1.27 -24.15
CA GLU A 69 -13.76 2.14 -23.24
C GLU A 69 -13.85 1.70 -21.77
N HIS A 70 -15.02 1.19 -21.35
CA HIS A 70 -15.23 0.67 -19.99
C HIS A 70 -14.37 -0.55 -19.67
N LYS A 71 -14.17 -1.46 -20.62
CA LYS A 71 -13.29 -2.62 -20.46
C LYS A 71 -11.84 -2.18 -20.26
N ASN A 72 -11.39 -1.13 -20.95
CA ASN A 72 -10.04 -0.57 -20.77
C ASN A 72 -9.88 0.10 -19.40
N ILE A 73 -10.86 0.91 -18.97
CA ILE A 73 -10.87 1.55 -17.65
C ILE A 73 -10.85 0.49 -16.54
N TRP A 74 -11.64 -0.57 -16.72
CA TRP A 74 -11.72 -1.68 -15.79
C TRP A 74 -10.41 -2.49 -15.75
N LEU A 75 -9.81 -2.83 -16.91
CA LEU A 75 -8.50 -3.49 -16.99
C LEU A 75 -7.39 -2.65 -16.36
N SER A 76 -7.37 -1.35 -16.65
CA SER A 76 -6.41 -0.40 -16.06
C SER A 76 -6.53 -0.36 -14.53
N THR A 77 -7.76 -0.37 -14.00
CA THR A 77 -8.01 -0.39 -12.55
C THR A 77 -7.43 -1.64 -11.90
N ILE A 78 -7.58 -2.80 -12.55
CA ILE A 78 -7.05 -4.06 -12.04
C ILE A 78 -5.55 -4.10 -12.09
N LEU A 79 -4.95 -3.65 -13.19
CA LEU A 79 -3.49 -3.57 -13.29
C LEU A 79 -2.92 -2.68 -12.19
N ALA A 80 -3.57 -1.56 -11.88
CA ALA A 80 -3.18 -0.69 -10.78
C ALA A 80 -3.31 -1.37 -9.41
N ILE A 81 -4.44 -2.05 -9.13
CA ILE A 81 -4.61 -2.80 -7.88
C ILE A 81 -3.57 -3.92 -7.74
N SER A 82 -3.30 -4.65 -8.82
CA SER A 82 -2.29 -5.71 -8.83
C SER A 82 -0.89 -5.17 -8.58
N ALA A 83 -0.53 -4.05 -9.20
CA ALA A 83 0.76 -3.41 -8.97
C ALA A 83 0.92 -2.94 -7.51
N ILE A 84 -0.13 -2.35 -6.92
CA ILE A 84 -0.14 -1.99 -5.50
C ILE A 84 0.06 -3.23 -4.61
N SER A 85 -0.61 -4.36 -4.92
CA SER A 85 -0.43 -5.61 -4.17
C SER A 85 1.02 -6.09 -4.23
N SER A 86 1.61 -6.12 -5.42
CA SER A 86 3.01 -6.56 -5.60
C SER A 86 4.02 -5.66 -4.87
N ILE A 87 3.78 -4.33 -4.82
CA ILE A 87 4.62 -3.42 -4.02
C ILE A 87 4.48 -3.76 -2.53
N CYS A 88 3.27 -3.99 -2.05
CA CYS A 88 3.03 -4.35 -0.64
C CYS A 88 3.67 -5.71 -0.28
N GLU A 89 3.60 -6.71 -1.16
CA GLU A 89 4.25 -8.01 -1.00
C GLU A 89 5.77 -7.85 -0.89
N TYR A 90 6.35 -7.07 -1.81
CA TYR A 90 7.78 -6.82 -1.81
C TYR A 90 8.26 -6.12 -0.54
N GLU A 91 7.58 -5.07 -0.09
CA GLU A 91 7.94 -4.38 1.16
C GLU A 91 7.72 -5.26 2.40
N ASN A 92 6.68 -6.10 2.40
CA ASN A 92 6.48 -7.07 3.47
C ASN A 92 7.66 -8.04 3.58
N ASP A 93 8.10 -8.64 2.46
CA ASP A 93 9.25 -9.55 2.44
C ASP A 93 10.55 -8.86 2.87
N LEU A 94 10.76 -7.60 2.46
CA LEU A 94 11.91 -6.81 2.88
C LEU A 94 11.90 -6.51 4.38
N LEU A 95 10.74 -6.21 4.96
CA LEU A 95 10.60 -5.94 6.39
C LEU A 95 10.81 -7.21 7.22
N VAL A 96 10.31 -8.37 6.76
CA VAL A 96 10.58 -9.68 7.38
C VAL A 96 12.09 -9.95 7.38
N LEU A 97 12.75 -9.84 6.21
CA LEU A 97 14.19 -10.00 6.10
C LEU A 97 14.94 -9.02 7.01
N PHE A 98 14.49 -7.77 7.08
CA PHE A 98 15.10 -6.74 7.91
C PHE A 98 15.02 -7.08 9.39
N MET A 99 13.91 -7.63 9.87
CA MET A 99 13.76 -8.08 11.25
C MET A 99 14.71 -9.23 11.60
N ASP A 100 14.95 -10.16 10.66
CA ASP A 100 15.86 -11.29 10.84
C ASP A 100 17.35 -10.89 10.88
N LEU A 101 17.70 -9.68 10.44
CA LEU A 101 19.08 -9.19 10.51
C LEU A 101 19.53 -8.99 11.95
N ARG A 102 20.83 -9.21 12.21
CA ARG A 102 21.45 -8.82 13.49
C ARG A 102 21.31 -7.31 13.73
N LYS A 103 21.18 -6.89 14.99
CA LYS A 103 21.01 -5.47 15.39
C LYS A 103 22.00 -4.50 14.72
N SER A 104 23.28 -4.87 14.62
CA SER A 104 24.30 -4.03 13.96
C SER A 104 24.04 -3.83 12.46
N ARG A 105 23.52 -4.85 11.78
CA ARG A 105 23.13 -4.77 10.36
C ARG A 105 21.83 -4.00 10.17
N ARG A 106 20.85 -4.16 11.08
CA ARG A 106 19.63 -3.34 11.07
C ARG A 106 19.95 -1.86 11.18
N ALA A 107 20.77 -1.47 12.15
CA ALA A 107 21.19 -0.08 12.32
C ALA A 107 21.88 0.49 11.06
N HIS A 108 22.70 -0.33 10.38
CA HIS A 108 23.39 0.09 9.16
C HIS A 108 22.46 0.31 7.96
N TYR A 109 21.40 -0.50 7.83
CA TYR A 109 20.48 -0.44 6.69
C TYR A 109 19.14 0.25 6.98
N PHE A 110 18.95 0.78 8.20
CA PHE A 110 17.69 1.38 8.64
C PHE A 110 17.23 2.51 7.71
N ASP A 111 18.11 3.46 7.40
CA ASP A 111 17.80 4.58 6.51
C ASP A 111 17.45 4.12 5.09
N VAL A 112 18.08 3.05 4.62
CA VAL A 112 17.76 2.45 3.32
C VAL A 112 16.35 1.85 3.33
N ARG A 113 15.92 1.27 4.46
CA ARG A 113 14.55 0.74 4.60
C ARG A 113 13.52 1.85 4.64
N ILE A 114 13.76 2.92 5.39
CA ILE A 114 12.88 4.10 5.40
C ILE A 114 12.71 4.65 3.99
N LYS A 115 13.81 4.84 3.25
CA LYS A 115 13.76 5.33 1.87
C LYS A 115 13.00 4.39 0.92
N SER A 116 13.13 3.08 1.10
CA SER A 116 12.38 2.07 0.32
C SER A 116 10.88 2.26 0.52
N LEU A 117 10.45 2.32 1.79
CA LEU A 117 9.05 2.50 2.16
C LEU A 117 8.49 3.82 1.64
N ASP A 118 9.23 4.92 1.76
CA ASP A 118 8.81 6.23 1.26
C ASP A 118 8.58 6.21 -0.26
N ASN A 119 9.47 5.57 -1.02
CA ASN A 119 9.30 5.43 -2.46
C ASN A 119 8.08 4.57 -2.80
N SER A 120 7.92 3.44 -2.12
CA SER A 120 6.78 2.54 -2.30
C SER A 120 5.44 3.22 -1.98
N ILE A 121 5.38 4.08 -0.95
CA ILE A 121 4.21 4.90 -0.64
C ILE A 121 3.90 5.89 -1.77
N GLN A 122 4.93 6.53 -2.36
CA GLN A 122 4.74 7.45 -3.49
C GLN A 122 4.20 6.73 -4.73
N GLU A 123 4.74 5.55 -5.06
CA GLU A 123 4.27 4.73 -6.17
C GLU A 123 2.81 4.30 -5.99
N ILE A 124 2.47 3.78 -4.79
CA ILE A 124 1.10 3.39 -4.45
C ILE A 124 0.15 4.60 -4.56
N THR A 125 0.59 5.79 -4.13
CA THR A 125 -0.22 7.01 -4.20
C THR A 125 -0.57 7.36 -5.64
N VAL A 126 0.39 7.29 -6.56
CA VAL A 126 0.15 7.55 -7.99
C VAL A 126 -0.84 6.53 -8.57
N MET A 127 -0.71 5.25 -8.21
CA MET A 127 -1.63 4.20 -8.67
C MET A 127 -3.03 4.36 -8.09
N ALA A 128 -3.15 4.77 -6.81
CA ALA A 128 -4.43 5.06 -6.17
C ALA A 128 -5.14 6.25 -6.83
N ASP A 129 -4.38 7.28 -7.24
CA ASP A 129 -4.90 8.39 -8.01
C ASP A 129 -5.43 7.94 -9.38
N GLN A 130 -4.73 7.02 -10.07
CA GLN A 130 -5.22 6.44 -11.31
C GLN A 130 -6.51 5.64 -11.12
N ILE A 131 -6.62 4.85 -10.05
CA ILE A 131 -7.86 4.13 -9.70
C ILE A 131 -9.02 5.11 -9.47
N ARG A 132 -8.75 6.23 -8.79
CA ARG A 132 -9.76 7.28 -8.57
C ARG A 132 -10.22 7.92 -9.87
N ILE A 133 -9.31 8.20 -10.80
CA ILE A 133 -9.65 8.69 -12.14
C ILE A 133 -10.52 7.66 -12.87
N ASN A 134 -10.10 6.40 -12.88
CA ASN A 134 -10.83 5.32 -13.54
C ASN A 134 -12.26 5.19 -12.99
N HIS A 135 -12.44 5.27 -11.67
CA HIS A 135 -13.76 5.27 -11.04
C HIS A 135 -14.63 6.47 -11.47
N GLN A 136 -14.04 7.64 -11.71
CA GLN A 136 -14.79 8.83 -12.18
C GLN A 136 -15.19 8.73 -13.66
N LEU A 137 -14.48 7.93 -14.45
CA LEU A 137 -14.74 7.72 -15.87
C LEU A 137 -15.73 6.57 -16.13
N MET A 138 -15.99 5.70 -15.14
CA MET A 138 -17.05 4.70 -15.28
C MET A 138 -18.43 5.37 -15.20
N PRO A 139 -19.36 5.10 -16.15
CA PRO A 139 -20.73 5.58 -16.04
C PRO A 139 -21.44 4.94 -14.83
N PRO A 140 -22.51 5.58 -14.31
CA PRO A 140 -23.29 5.10 -13.17
C PRO A 140 -24.00 3.76 -13.42
#